data_AF-A0A357F3R4-F1
#
_entry.id   AF-A0A357F3R4-F1
#
_cell.length_a   1.000
_cell.length_b   1.000
_cell.length_c   1.000
_cell.angle_alpha   90.00
_cell.angle_beta   90.00
_cell.angle_gamma   90.00
#
_symmetry.space_group_name_H-M   'P 1'
#
loop_
_entity.id
_entity.type
_entity.pdbx_description
1 polymer ?
#
loop_
_entity_poly.entity_id
_entity_poly.type
_entity_poly.pdbx_seq_one_letter_code
_entity_poly.pdbx_strand_id
1 'polypeptide(L)'
;MFFGTLNYRDERGVSLVEVLVVMVIVVIISALALFNGANANVQLQRQTIARELKVAFERSRFDSVKRRADSSAVQAHVVITASSFTLVTDTNQDGVLDATDDR
;
A
#
# COMPACT_ATOMS: atom_id res chain seq x y z
N MET A 1 -24.97 -71.04 -3.18
CA MET A 1 -23.90 -70.92 -4.20
C MET A 1 -24.52 -70.12 -5.34
N PHE A 2 -24.13 -68.92 -5.74
CA PHE A 2 -22.90 -68.13 -5.58
C PHE A 2 -23.29 -66.64 -5.80
N PHE A 3 -22.61 -65.72 -5.13
CA PHE A 3 -22.75 -64.27 -5.25
C PHE A 3 -22.31 -63.75 -6.63
N GLY A 4 -22.86 -62.61 -7.06
CA GLY A 4 -22.37 -61.88 -8.22
C GLY A 4 -22.78 -60.41 -8.22
N THR A 5 -22.19 -59.62 -7.32
CA THR A 5 -22.27 -58.15 -7.33
C THR A 5 -21.42 -57.59 -8.48
N LEU A 6 -22.03 -56.99 -9.49
CA LEU A 6 -21.33 -56.11 -10.43
C LEU A 6 -21.34 -54.69 -9.85
N ASN A 7 -20.31 -54.42 -9.04
CA ASN A 7 -19.99 -53.08 -8.60
C ASN A 7 -19.24 -52.39 -9.74
N TYR A 8 -19.93 -51.57 -10.54
CA TYR A 8 -19.29 -50.71 -11.53
C TYR A 8 -18.56 -49.58 -10.78
N ARG A 9 -17.29 -49.85 -10.44
CA ARG A 9 -16.36 -48.79 -10.04
C ARG A 9 -16.05 -47.97 -11.30
N ASP A 10 -16.51 -46.74 -11.30
CA ASP A 10 -16.21 -45.71 -12.28
C ASP A 10 -14.74 -45.30 -12.10
N GLU A 11 -13.81 -46.11 -12.63
CA GLU A 11 -12.37 -45.84 -12.59
C GLU A 11 -11.99 -44.88 -13.72
N ARG A 12 -12.39 -43.62 -13.58
CA ARG A 12 -11.83 -42.53 -14.39
C ARG A 12 -10.49 -42.10 -13.79
N GLY A 13 -9.45 -42.83 -14.17
CA GLY A 13 -8.07 -42.50 -13.79
C GLY A 13 -7.62 -41.19 -14.44
N VAL A 14 -7.05 -40.30 -13.62
CA VAL A 14 -6.37 -39.08 -14.07
C VAL A 14 -5.29 -39.45 -15.08
N SER A 15 -5.36 -38.88 -16.28
CA SER A 15 -4.36 -39.13 -17.33
C SER A 15 -3.06 -38.38 -16.99
N LEU A 16 -1.90 -39.00 -17.21
CA LEU A 16 -0.59 -38.35 -17.03
C LEU A 16 -0.48 -37.06 -17.86
N VAL A 17 -1.09 -37.05 -19.05
CA VAL A 17 -1.16 -35.88 -19.93
C VAL A 17 -1.99 -34.76 -19.28
N GLU A 18 -3.07 -35.09 -18.59
CA GLU A 18 -3.93 -34.12 -17.90
C GLU A 18 -3.17 -33.41 -16.78
N VAL A 19 -2.38 -34.16 -15.99
CA VAL A 19 -1.53 -33.58 -14.93
C VAL A 19 -0.46 -32.66 -15.51
N LEU A 20 0.15 -33.04 -16.64
CA LEU A 20 1.17 -32.23 -17.31
C LEU A 20 0.57 -30.91 -17.82
N VAL A 21 -0.61 -30.97 -18.44
CA VAL A 21 -1.34 -29.77 -18.91
C VAL A 21 -1.69 -28.85 -17.73
N VAL A 22 -2.22 -29.40 -16.63
CA VAL A 22 -2.54 -28.62 -15.43
C VAL A 22 -1.28 -27.96 -14.85
N MET A 23 -0.17 -28.69 -14.79
CA MET A 23 1.10 -28.14 -14.30
C MET A 23 1.58 -26.94 -15.14
N VAL A 24 1.50 -27.05 -16.46
CA VAL A 24 1.85 -25.94 -17.37
C VAL A 24 0.94 -24.74 -17.16
N ILE A 25 -0.37 -24.95 -17.03
CA ILE A 25 -1.33 -23.87 -16.77
C ILE A 25 -1.01 -23.18 -15.44
N VAL A 26 -0.72 -23.94 -14.37
CA VAL A 26 -0.37 -23.39 -13.05
C VAL A 26 0.89 -22.52 -13.15
N VAL A 27 1.95 -22.99 -13.83
CA VAL A 27 3.18 -22.21 -14.00
C VAL A 27 2.92 -20.88 -14.72
N ILE A 28 2.12 -20.90 -15.79
CA ILE A 28 1.77 -19.68 -16.55
C ILE A 28 0.98 -18.72 -15.67
N ILE A 29 -0.06 -19.19 -14.97
CA ILE A 29 -0.90 -18.35 -14.11
C ILE A 29 -0.07 -17.78 -12.95
N SER A 30 0.76 -18.58 -12.30
CA SER A 30 1.60 -18.15 -11.20
C SER A 30 2.62 -17.09 -11.65
N ALA A 31 3.25 -17.26 -12.81
CA ALA A 31 4.17 -16.27 -13.36
C ALA A 31 3.47 -14.91 -13.58
N LEU A 32 2.31 -14.91 -14.22
CA LEU A 32 1.53 -13.68 -14.47
C LEU A 32 1.04 -13.02 -13.17
N ALA A 33 0.65 -13.81 -12.16
CA ALA A 33 0.20 -13.29 -10.87
C ALA A 33 1.33 -12.55 -10.12
N LEU A 34 2.55 -13.09 -10.13
CA LEU A 34 3.70 -12.49 -9.46
C LEU A 34 4.07 -11.12 -10.06
N PHE A 35 4.06 -11.00 -11.39
CA PHE A 35 4.34 -9.73 -12.06
C PHE A 35 3.32 -8.64 -11.73
N ASN A 36 2.04 -8.99 -11.60
CA ASN A 36 0.99 -8.01 -11.26
C ASN A 36 1.03 -7.59 -9.78
N GLY A 37 1.42 -8.49 -8.88
CA GLY A 37 1.50 -8.21 -7.44
C GLY A 37 2.61 -7.21 -7.07
N ALA A 38 3.75 -7.24 -7.76
CA ALA A 38 4.89 -6.38 -7.45
C ALA A 38 4.56 -4.88 -7.61
N ASN A 39 3.84 -4.51 -8.67
CA ASN A 39 3.48 -3.11 -8.95
C ASN A 39 2.37 -2.59 -8.02
N ALA A 40 1.49 -3.47 -7.54
CA ALA A 40 0.40 -3.10 -6.64
C ALA A 40 0.93 -2.55 -5.30
N ASN A 41 1.98 -3.15 -4.75
CA ASN A 41 2.58 -2.71 -3.49
C ASN A 41 3.14 -1.28 -3.57
N VAL A 42 3.85 -0.96 -4.65
CA VAL A 42 4.41 0.38 -4.86
C VAL A 42 3.29 1.42 -5.00
N GLN A 43 2.22 1.10 -5.71
CA GLN A 43 1.09 2.00 -5.87
C GLN A 43 0.35 2.24 -4.56
N LEU A 44 0.16 1.20 -3.74
CA LEU A 44 -0.46 1.33 -2.42
C LEU A 44 0.39 2.18 -1.48
N GLN A 45 1.72 1.97 -1.46
CA GLN A 45 2.64 2.81 -0.67
C GLN A 45 2.55 4.29 -1.08
N ARG A 46 2.54 4.57 -2.39
CA ARG A 46 2.39 5.94 -2.91
C ARG A 46 1.06 6.57 -2.51
N GLN A 47 -0.03 5.80 -2.51
CA GLN A 47 -1.34 6.30 -2.08
C GLN A 47 -1.38 6.61 -0.59
N THR A 48 -0.76 5.77 0.25
CA THR A 48 -0.63 6.02 1.69
C THR A 48 0.16 7.31 1.93
N ILE A 49 1.33 7.45 1.31
CA ILE A 49 2.17 8.66 1.42
C ILE A 49 1.41 9.90 0.94
N ALA A 50 0.68 9.82 -0.18
CA ALA A 50 -0.11 10.94 -0.68
C ALA A 50 -1.24 11.35 0.28
N ARG A 51 -1.85 10.37 0.98
CA ARG A 51 -2.87 10.64 2.00
C ARG A 51 -2.27 11.34 3.21
N GLU A 52 -1.12 10.88 3.69
CA GLU A 52 -0.42 11.49 4.81
C GLU A 52 0.04 12.92 4.47
N LEU A 53 0.60 13.12 3.28
CA LEU A 53 1.00 14.43 2.78
C LEU A 53 -0.20 15.40 2.70
N LYS A 54 -1.36 14.92 2.23
CA LYS A 54 -2.58 15.72 2.20
C LYS A 54 -2.98 16.17 3.61
N VAL A 55 -2.96 15.25 4.58
CA VAL A 55 -3.28 15.59 5.99
C VAL A 55 -2.28 16.60 6.56
N ALA A 56 -1.00 16.45 6.24
CA ALA A 56 0.03 17.41 6.66
C ALA A 56 -0.25 18.82 6.10
N PHE A 57 -0.59 18.92 4.81
CA PHE A 57 -0.99 20.20 4.22
C PHE A 57 -2.25 20.80 4.83
N GLU A 58 -3.28 19.99 5.06
CA GLU A 58 -4.50 20.46 5.70
C GLU A 58 -4.22 20.98 7.10
N ARG A 59 -3.40 20.28 7.89
CA ARG A 59 -3.00 20.70 9.24
C ARG A 59 -2.17 21.98 9.22
N SER A 60 -1.15 22.08 8.37
CA SER A 60 -0.35 23.29 8.18
C SER A 60 -1.23 24.48 7.79
N ARG A 61 -2.19 24.27 6.88
CA ARG A 61 -3.15 25.31 6.48
C ARG A 61 -4.03 25.75 7.64
N PHE A 62 -4.61 24.81 8.38
CA PHE A 62 -5.50 25.15 9.49
C PHE A 62 -4.76 25.90 10.60
N ASP A 63 -3.53 25.50 10.91
CA ASP A 63 -2.72 26.19 11.91
C ASP A 63 -2.37 27.62 11.45
N SER A 64 -1.92 27.77 10.20
CA SER A 64 -1.62 29.09 9.61
C SER A 64 -2.84 30.02 9.61
N VAL A 65 -4.03 29.51 9.26
CA VAL A 65 -5.28 30.29 9.28
C VAL A 65 -5.69 30.66 10.72
N LYS A 66 -5.63 29.71 11.66
CA LYS A 66 -5.98 29.93 13.07
C LYS A 66 -5.12 31.04 13.69
N ARG A 67 -3.82 31.04 13.37
CA ARG A 67 -2.84 31.99 13.91
C ARG A 67 -2.75 33.29 13.10
N ARG A 68 -3.50 33.42 12.00
CA ARG A 68 -3.44 34.57 11.07
C ARG A 68 -2.00 34.90 10.67
N ALA A 69 -1.26 33.86 10.33
CA ALA A 69 0.18 33.97 10.21
C ALA A 69 0.58 34.76 8.96
N ASP A 70 1.42 35.78 9.16
CA ASP A 70 1.83 36.75 8.11
C ASP A 70 3.28 36.54 7.64
N SER A 71 4.04 35.64 8.28
CA SER A 71 5.42 35.29 7.90
C SER A 71 5.71 33.81 8.08
N SER A 72 6.58 33.25 7.24
CA SER A 72 6.94 31.82 7.24
C SER A 72 7.62 31.35 8.53
N ALA A 73 8.19 32.26 9.33
CA ALA A 73 8.83 31.98 10.62
C ALA A 73 7.83 31.72 11.78
N VAL A 74 6.55 32.00 11.56
CA VAL A 74 5.47 31.86 12.56
C VAL A 74 4.45 30.77 12.15
N GLN A 75 4.65 30.15 10.99
CA GLN A 75 3.69 29.28 10.30
C GLN A 75 4.04 27.80 10.43
N ALA A 76 3.09 26.95 10.79
CA ALA A 76 3.22 25.53 10.47
C ALA A 76 3.31 25.34 8.95
N HIS A 77 4.36 24.67 8.47
CA HIS A 77 4.62 24.50 7.05
C HIS A 77 5.07 23.07 6.74
N VAL A 78 4.96 22.67 5.47
CA VAL A 78 5.42 21.36 5.00
C VAL A 78 6.66 21.55 4.15
N VAL A 79 7.77 20.95 4.56
CA VAL A 79 9.02 20.91 3.79
C VAL A 79 9.00 19.63 2.96
N ILE A 80 9.15 19.76 1.64
CA ILE A 80 9.19 18.62 0.71
C ILE A 80 10.60 18.51 0.13
N THR A 81 11.16 17.31 0.22
CA THR A 81 12.42 16.94 -0.45
C THR A 81 12.14 15.97 -1.60
N ALA A 82 13.17 15.52 -2.29
CA ALA A 82 13.04 14.57 -3.40
C ALA A 82 12.40 13.23 -2.99
N SER A 83 12.51 12.83 -1.71
CA SER A 83 12.07 11.51 -1.24
C SER A 83 11.30 11.54 0.08
N SER A 84 11.08 12.70 0.69
CA SER A 84 10.39 12.82 1.97
C SER A 84 9.62 14.12 2.08
N PHE A 85 8.74 14.18 3.07
CA PHE A 85 8.14 15.42 3.53
C PHE A 85 8.16 15.44 5.06
N THR A 86 8.27 16.65 5.62
CA THR A 86 8.20 16.89 7.06
C THR A 86 7.19 17.99 7.32
N LEU A 87 6.31 17.79 8.31
CA LEU A 87 5.41 18.82 8.81
C LEU A 87 6.08 19.51 9.99
N VAL A 88 6.44 20.77 9.81
CA VAL A 88 6.97 21.63 10.87
C VAL A 88 5.79 22.38 11.49
N THR A 89 5.66 22.31 12.81
CA THR A 89 4.63 23.02 13.57
C THR A 89 5.21 23.48 14.88
N ASP A 90 4.78 24.63 15.36
CA ASP A 90 5.13 25.10 16.71
C ASP A 90 4.56 24.10 17.73
N THR A 91 5.46 23.34 18.38
CA THR A 91 5.10 22.29 19.33
C THR A 91 4.86 22.82 20.74
N ASN A 92 5.48 23.93 21.10
CA ASN A 92 5.42 24.51 22.44
C ASN A 92 4.31 25.57 22.59
N GLN A 93 3.67 25.95 21.47
CA GLN A 93 2.57 26.90 21.34
C GLN A 93 2.91 28.32 21.78
N ASP A 94 4.18 28.71 21.74
CA ASP A 94 4.62 30.07 22.09
C ASP A 94 4.38 31.09 20.96
N GLY A 95 3.98 30.62 19.78
CA GLY A 95 3.66 31.47 18.63
C GLY A 95 4.86 31.74 17.72
N VAL A 96 5.99 31.06 17.90
CA VAL A 96 7.18 31.16 17.06
C VAL A 96 7.65 29.74 16.71
N LEU A 97 8.14 29.53 15.48
CA LEU A 97 8.82 28.26 15.17
C LEU A 97 10.24 28.29 15.73
N ASP A 98 10.57 27.33 16.60
CA ASP A 98 11.93 27.14 17.09
C ASP A 98 12.70 26.13 16.22
N ALA A 99 14.03 26.18 16.27
CA ALA A 99 14.91 25.20 15.64
C ALA A 99 14.66 23.76 16.13
N THR A 100 14.02 23.60 17.30
CA THR A 100 13.60 22.29 17.81
C THR A 100 12.32 21.74 17.18
N ASP A 101 11.55 22.57 16.48
CA ASP A 101 10.30 22.20 15.81
C ASP A 101 10.54 21.67 14.37
N ASP A 102 11.72 21.92 13.81
CA ASP A 102 12.16 21.47 12.48
C ASP A 102 12.73 20.03 12.49
N ARG A 103 12.06 19.13 13.23
CA ARG A 103 12.49 17.74 13.42
C ARG A 103 11.67 16.74 12.64
#